data_AF-A0A520FY65-F1
#
_entry.id   AF-A0A520FY65-F1
#
_cell.length_a   1.000
_cell.length_b   1.000
_cell.length_c   1.000
_cell.angle_alpha   90.00
_cell.angle_beta   90.00
_cell.angle_gamma   90.00
#
_symmetry.space_group_name_H-M   'P 1'
#
loop_
_entity.id
_entity.type
_entity.pdbx_description
1 polymer ?
#
loop_
_entity_poly.entity_id
_entity_poly.type
_entity_poly.pdbx_seq_one_letter_code
_entity_poly.pdbx_strand_id
1 'polypeptide(L)'
;SDTLRDLALLAARTYAATGNFTVLHLLTGSHAMAVLEPWWPVPELARGFSAAAAAGLLTSGAEPAQMLDRPPSRPWPALIAAACEQDDAHVIKLAHAAWRLGRRWPDPAWRRAVERAIPF
;
A
#
# COMPACT_ATOMS: atom_id res chain seq x y z
N SER A 1 -10.60 3.76 -10.49
CA SER A 1 -9.98 4.99 -11.03
C SER A 1 -8.46 4.82 -11.18
N ASP A 2 -7.85 5.36 -12.23
CA ASP A 2 -6.38 5.36 -12.42
C ASP A 2 -5.68 6.13 -11.30
N THR A 3 -6.25 7.24 -10.82
CA THR A 3 -5.66 8.04 -9.73
C THR A 3 -5.49 7.24 -8.44
N LEU A 4 -6.47 6.39 -8.09
CA LEU A 4 -6.38 5.56 -6.89
C LEU A 4 -5.28 4.51 -7.00
N ARG A 5 -5.12 3.91 -8.19
CA ARG A 5 -4.02 2.97 -8.48
C ARG A 5 -2.69 3.67 -8.28
N ASP A 6 -2.53 4.85 -8.85
CA ASP A 6 -1.25 5.56 -8.86
C ASP A 6 -0.85 6.02 -7.44
N LEU A 7 -1.81 6.51 -6.64
CA LEU A 7 -1.58 6.80 -5.21
C LEU A 7 -1.20 5.55 -4.41
N ALA A 8 -1.89 4.43 -4.64
CA ALA A 8 -1.60 3.19 -3.95
C ALA A 8 -0.19 2.66 -4.29
N LEU A 9 0.21 2.74 -5.56
CA LEU A 9 1.55 2.33 -6.01
C LEU A 9 2.63 3.26 -5.45
N LEU A 10 2.40 4.57 -5.45
CA LEU A 10 3.31 5.53 -4.82
C LEU A 10 3.51 5.20 -3.34
N ALA A 11 2.42 4.90 -2.61
CA ALA A 11 2.48 4.49 -1.22
C ALA A 11 3.25 3.18 -1.03
N ALA A 12 3.02 2.18 -1.88
CA ALA A 12 3.73 0.89 -1.80
C ALA A 12 5.23 1.03 -2.02
N ARG A 13 5.65 1.78 -3.05
CA ARG A 13 7.07 2.04 -3.33
C ARG A 13 7.72 2.87 -2.23
N THR A 14 7.04 3.93 -1.78
CA THR A 14 7.54 4.80 -0.71
C THR A 14 7.65 4.04 0.60
N TYR A 15 6.66 3.21 0.95
CA TYR A 15 6.73 2.36 2.13
C TYR A 15 7.83 1.31 2.01
N ALA A 16 7.98 0.65 0.86
CA ALA A 16 9.05 -0.31 0.62
C ALA A 16 10.44 0.30 0.88
N ALA A 17 10.65 1.55 0.45
CA ALA A 17 11.91 2.26 0.65
C ALA A 17 12.11 2.74 2.10
N THR A 18 11.06 3.22 2.76
CA THR A 18 11.20 3.97 4.03
C THR A 18 10.77 3.18 5.26
N GLY A 19 9.77 2.32 5.15
CA GLY A 19 9.06 1.74 6.31
C GLY A 19 8.19 2.74 7.06
N ASN A 20 7.89 3.92 6.48
CA ASN A 20 7.19 4.99 7.17
C ASN A 20 5.73 4.61 7.52
N PHE A 21 5.38 4.75 8.79
CA PHE A 21 4.06 4.34 9.32
C PHE A 21 2.88 5.13 8.72
N THR A 22 3.04 6.42 8.45
CA THR A 22 2.00 7.21 7.77
C THR A 22 1.79 6.75 6.34
N VAL A 23 2.87 6.40 5.63
CA VAL A 23 2.80 5.88 4.26
C VAL A 23 2.16 4.49 4.21
N LEU A 24 2.36 3.65 5.24
CA LEU A 24 1.61 2.39 5.42
C LEU A 24 0.10 2.67 5.43
N HIS A 25 -0.33 3.70 6.15
CA HIS A 25 -1.73 4.10 6.20
C HIS A 25 -2.27 4.65 4.88
N LEU A 26 -1.42 5.26 4.06
CA LEU A 26 -1.82 5.65 2.71
C LEU A 26 -2.09 4.43 1.82
N LEU A 27 -1.26 3.37 1.91
CA LEU A 27 -1.50 2.13 1.17
C LEU A 27 -2.77 1.42 1.66
N THR A 28 -2.90 1.20 2.97
CA THR A 28 -4.05 0.51 3.54
C THR A 28 -5.34 1.31 3.37
N GLY A 29 -5.28 2.64 3.44
CA GLY A 29 -6.38 3.54 3.10
C GLY A 29 -6.77 3.46 1.62
N SER A 30 -5.79 3.39 0.71
CA SER A 30 -6.07 3.20 -0.72
C SER A 30 -6.79 1.87 -1.00
N HIS A 31 -6.44 0.80 -0.27
CA HIS A 31 -7.19 -0.45 -0.36
C HIS A 31 -8.62 -0.30 0.18
N ALA A 32 -8.84 0.43 1.28
CA ALA A 32 -10.18 0.71 1.77
C ALA A 32 -11.01 1.49 0.74
N MET A 33 -10.43 2.49 0.08
CA MET A 33 -11.09 3.21 -1.01
C MET A 33 -11.41 2.29 -2.19
N ALA A 34 -10.50 1.37 -2.56
CA ALA A 34 -10.72 0.42 -3.65
C ALA A 34 -11.83 -0.60 -3.34
N VAL A 35 -11.97 -0.97 -2.05
CA VAL A 35 -13.11 -1.77 -1.58
C VAL A 35 -14.38 -0.94 -1.71
N LEU A 36 -14.38 0.30 -1.21
CA LEU A 36 -15.57 1.15 -1.12
C LEU A 36 -16.05 1.74 -2.46
N GLU A 37 -15.19 1.77 -3.49
CA GLU A 37 -15.45 2.35 -4.82
C GLU A 37 -16.81 1.95 -5.44
N PRO A 38 -17.27 0.68 -5.40
CA PRO A 38 -18.55 0.28 -6.01
C PRO A 38 -19.79 0.89 -5.36
N TRP A 39 -19.67 1.47 -4.16
CA TRP A 39 -20.80 2.08 -3.44
C TRP A 39 -20.82 3.61 -3.54
N TRP A 40 -19.91 4.21 -4.30
CA TRP A 40 -19.95 5.66 -4.50
C TRP A 40 -21.03 6.04 -5.50
N PRO A 41 -21.88 7.05 -5.23
CA PRO A 41 -22.68 7.72 -6.27
C PRO A 41 -21.94 8.27 -7.53
N VAL A 42 -20.61 8.43 -7.56
CA VAL A 42 -19.83 8.96 -8.69
C VAL A 42 -18.50 8.20 -8.85
N PRO A 43 -17.96 8.06 -10.08
CA PRO A 43 -16.81 7.19 -10.36
C PRO A 43 -15.43 7.81 -10.05
N GLU A 44 -15.35 9.12 -9.79
CA GLU A 44 -14.10 9.81 -9.49
C GLU A 44 -13.55 9.44 -8.11
N LEU A 45 -12.27 9.73 -7.82
CA LEU A 45 -11.71 9.56 -6.47
C LEU A 45 -12.03 10.77 -5.59
N ALA A 46 -12.29 10.54 -4.30
CA ALA A 46 -12.85 11.57 -3.43
C ALA A 46 -11.80 12.64 -3.29
N ARG A 47 -12.16 13.88 -3.64
CA ARG A 47 -11.26 15.03 -3.47
C ARG A 47 -10.69 15.08 -2.04
N GLY A 48 -11.52 14.74 -1.05
CA GLY A 48 -11.11 14.59 0.35
C GLY A 48 -10.02 13.54 0.57
N PHE A 49 -10.13 12.37 -0.08
CA PHE A 49 -9.09 11.34 0.00
C PHE A 49 -7.80 11.78 -0.69
N SER A 50 -7.86 12.38 -1.88
CA SER A 50 -6.67 12.90 -2.56
C SER A 50 -5.95 13.98 -1.73
N ALA A 51 -6.70 14.87 -1.08
CA ALA A 51 -6.15 15.88 -0.19
C ALA A 51 -5.52 15.25 1.07
N ALA A 52 -6.19 14.27 1.68
CA ALA A 52 -5.65 13.54 2.83
C ALA A 52 -4.39 12.74 2.48
N ALA A 53 -4.33 12.15 1.27
CA ALA A 53 -3.16 11.45 0.76
C ALA A 53 -1.96 12.38 0.59
N ALA A 54 -2.18 13.55 -0.05
CA ALA A 54 -1.14 14.56 -0.22
C ALA A 54 -0.64 15.10 1.13
N ALA A 55 -1.56 15.43 2.05
CA ALA A 55 -1.22 15.88 3.38
C ALA A 55 -0.41 14.82 4.15
N GLY A 56 -0.87 13.57 4.15
CA GLY A 56 -0.19 12.47 4.83
C GLY A 56 1.22 12.24 4.28
N LEU A 57 1.42 12.30 2.97
CA LEU A 57 2.74 12.17 2.36
C LEU A 57 3.66 13.32 2.78
N LEU A 58 3.21 14.57 2.69
CA LEU A 58 4.00 15.74 3.09
C LEU A 58 4.37 15.71 4.58
N THR A 59 3.41 15.41 5.46
CA THR A 59 3.65 15.39 6.91
C THR A 59 4.44 14.17 7.36
N SER A 60 4.50 13.11 6.56
CA SER A 60 5.27 11.91 6.90
C SER A 60 6.79 12.13 6.89
N GLY A 61 7.26 13.18 6.20
CA GLY A 61 8.68 13.41 5.94
C GLY A 61 9.33 12.33 5.07
N ALA A 62 8.56 11.41 4.49
CA ALA A 62 9.07 10.39 3.59
C ALA A 62 9.26 10.96 2.18
N GLU A 63 10.46 10.78 1.63
CA GLU A 63 10.72 11.09 0.23
C GLU A 63 9.92 10.13 -0.68
N PRO A 64 9.03 10.64 -1.56
CA PRO A 64 8.21 9.79 -2.42
C PRO A 64 9.06 8.97 -3.40
N ALA A 65 8.87 7.65 -3.41
CA ALA A 65 9.63 6.75 -4.28
C ALA A 65 8.81 6.35 -5.52
N GLN A 66 9.34 6.65 -6.71
CA GLN A 66 8.73 6.27 -8.00
C GLN A 66 9.16 4.87 -8.47
N MET A 67 10.28 4.35 -7.95
CA MET A 67 10.85 3.06 -8.31
C MET A 67 11.18 2.24 -7.06
N LEU A 68 11.32 0.92 -7.21
CA LEU A 68 11.83 0.08 -6.13
C LEU A 68 13.36 0.19 -6.06
N ASP A 69 13.87 0.13 -4.84
CA ASP A 69 15.29 -0.06 -4.53
C ASP A 69 15.79 -1.43 -5.03
N ARG A 70 14.97 -2.46 -4.82
CA ARG A 70 15.25 -3.84 -5.22
C ARG A 70 13.94 -4.60 -5.48
N PRO A 71 13.95 -5.63 -6.33
CA PRO A 71 12.79 -6.47 -6.52
C PRO A 71 12.47 -7.29 -5.25
N PRO A 72 11.20 -7.70 -5.06
CA PRO A 72 10.83 -8.63 -4.00
C PRO A 72 11.39 -10.04 -4.27
N SER A 73 11.89 -10.70 -3.23
CA SER A 73 12.48 -12.05 -3.28
C SER A 73 11.52 -13.16 -2.83
N ARG A 74 10.56 -12.87 -1.96
CA ARG A 74 9.61 -13.84 -1.40
C ARG A 74 8.34 -13.94 -2.26
N PRO A 75 7.84 -15.16 -2.51
CA PRO A 75 6.56 -15.35 -3.19
C PRO A 75 5.39 -15.06 -2.24
N TRP A 76 4.20 -14.79 -2.80
CA TRP A 76 3.00 -14.47 -2.00
C TRP A 76 2.66 -15.51 -0.93
N PRO A 77 2.69 -16.83 -1.18
CA PRO A 77 2.40 -17.82 -0.13
C PRO A 77 3.29 -17.66 1.11
N ALA A 78 4.59 -17.38 0.92
CA ALA A 78 5.52 -17.18 2.03
C ALA A 78 5.29 -15.86 2.78
N LEU A 79 4.85 -14.81 2.08
CA LEU A 79 4.51 -13.52 2.71
C LEU A 79 3.21 -13.59 3.50
N ILE A 80 2.21 -14.29 2.95
CA ILE A 80 0.90 -14.48 3.61
C ILE A 80 1.05 -15.35 4.86
N ALA A 81 1.78 -16.47 4.77
CA ALA A 81 2.04 -17.33 5.92
C ALA A 81 2.68 -16.54 7.07
N ALA A 82 3.75 -15.79 6.80
CA ALA A 82 4.42 -14.99 7.81
C ALA A 82 3.54 -13.84 8.34
N ALA A 83 2.66 -13.26 7.52
CA ALA A 83 1.72 -12.25 7.97
C ALA A 83 0.68 -12.84 8.95
N CYS A 84 0.26 -14.09 8.77
CA CYS A 84 -0.64 -14.79 9.68
C CYS A 84 -0.03 -15.07 11.07
N GLU A 85 1.31 -15.04 11.16
CA GLU A 85 2.05 -15.23 12.41
C GLU A 85 2.32 -13.90 13.16
N GLN A 86 1.90 -12.76 12.61
CA GLN A 86 2.12 -11.45 13.22
C GLN A 86 1.01 -11.11 14.23
N ASP A 87 1.39 -10.52 15.36
CA ASP A 87 0.45 -9.88 16.30
C ASP A 87 0.20 -8.40 15.97
N ASP A 88 1.06 -7.78 15.14
CA ASP A 88 0.87 -6.40 14.70
C ASP A 88 -0.20 -6.31 13.61
N ALA A 89 -1.37 -5.82 13.99
CA ALA A 89 -2.49 -5.59 13.10
C ALA A 89 -2.15 -4.68 11.91
N HIS A 90 -1.16 -3.78 12.01
CA HIS A 90 -0.74 -2.93 10.89
C HIS A 90 -0.03 -3.74 9.81
N VAL A 91 0.83 -4.68 10.21
CA VAL A 91 1.52 -5.59 9.29
C VAL A 91 0.52 -6.51 8.61
N ILE A 92 -0.43 -7.08 9.36
CA ILE A 92 -1.49 -7.93 8.82
C ILE A 92 -2.34 -7.16 7.79
N LYS A 93 -2.77 -5.94 8.15
CA LYS A 93 -3.58 -5.09 7.25
C LYS A 93 -2.80 -4.69 6.00
N LEU A 94 -1.53 -4.35 6.13
CA LEU A 94 -0.65 -4.03 5.01
C LEU A 94 -0.51 -5.23 4.07
N ALA A 95 -0.23 -6.42 4.60
CA ALA A 95 -0.10 -7.64 3.83
C ALA A 95 -1.38 -7.97 3.06
N HIS A 96 -2.52 -7.92 3.75
CA HIS A 96 -3.83 -8.13 3.14
C HIS A 96 -4.13 -7.09 2.05
N ALA A 97 -3.93 -5.80 2.34
CA ALA A 97 -4.16 -4.71 1.39
C ALA A 97 -3.29 -4.85 0.13
N ALA A 98 -1.98 -5.08 0.30
CA ALA A 98 -1.04 -5.26 -0.80
C ALA A 98 -1.38 -6.51 -1.65
N TRP A 99 -1.76 -7.62 -1.02
CA TRP A 99 -2.18 -8.82 -1.73
C TRP A 99 -3.46 -8.59 -2.55
N ARG A 100 -4.47 -7.95 -1.97
CA ARG A 100 -5.74 -7.63 -2.66
C ARG A 100 -5.53 -6.65 -3.82
N LEU A 101 -4.76 -5.59 -3.60
CA LEU A 101 -4.43 -4.60 -4.63
C LEU A 101 -3.57 -5.22 -5.73
N GLY A 102 -2.61 -6.09 -5.40
CA GLY A 102 -1.78 -6.77 -6.40
C GLY A 102 -2.53 -7.74 -7.30
N ARG A 103 -3.67 -8.29 -6.85
CA ARG A 103 -4.58 -9.06 -7.72
C ARG A 103 -5.38 -8.17 -8.67
N ARG A 104 -5.64 -6.92 -8.28
CA ARG A 104 -6.36 -5.94 -9.10
C ARG A 104 -5.43 -5.22 -10.09
N TRP A 105 -4.24 -4.86 -9.64
CA TRP A 105 -3.23 -4.10 -10.38
C TRP A 105 -1.86 -4.76 -10.18
N PRO A 106 -1.43 -5.70 -11.03
CA PRO A 106 -0.17 -6.41 -10.84
C PRO A 106 1.05 -5.47 -10.86
N ASP A 107 1.84 -5.47 -9.78
CA ASP A 107 3.11 -4.74 -9.66
C ASP A 107 4.02 -5.40 -8.59
N PRO A 108 5.35 -5.44 -8.77
CA PRO A 108 6.26 -5.95 -7.73
C PRO A 108 6.24 -5.13 -6.43
N ALA A 109 5.84 -3.86 -6.46
CA ALA A 109 5.84 -2.98 -5.29
C ALA A 109 4.98 -3.51 -4.14
N TRP A 110 3.88 -4.22 -4.45
CA TRP A 110 3.02 -4.81 -3.43
C TRP A 110 3.75 -5.83 -2.57
N ARG A 111 4.49 -6.77 -3.19
CA ARG A 111 5.26 -7.77 -2.43
C ARG A 111 6.40 -7.11 -1.68
N ARG A 112 7.09 -6.16 -2.30
CA ARG A 112 8.23 -5.47 -1.70
C ARG A 112 7.82 -4.68 -0.46
N ALA A 113 6.65 -4.05 -0.47
CA ALA A 113 6.09 -3.38 0.70
C ALA A 113 5.85 -4.35 1.86
N VAL A 114 5.33 -5.56 1.59
CA VAL A 114 5.12 -6.58 2.65
C VAL A 114 6.44 -7.11 3.19
N GLU A 115 7.43 -7.37 2.34
CA GLU A 115 8.78 -7.76 2.78
C GLU A 115 9.48 -6.73 3.66
N ARG A 116 9.18 -5.43 3.46
CA ARG A 116 9.72 -4.37 4.31
C ARG A 116 9.17 -4.48 5.73
N ALA A 117 7.90 -4.84 5.87
CA ALA A 117 7.22 -4.99 7.17
C ALA A 117 7.52 -6.34 7.85
N ILE A 118 7.83 -7.37 7.07
CA ILE A 118 8.18 -8.71 7.56
C ILE A 118 9.61 -9.03 7.11
N PRO A 119 10.64 -8.45 7.77
CA PRO A 119 12.03 -8.79 7.48
C PRO A 119 12.33 -10.25 7.86
N PHE A 120 13.48 -10.73 7.37
CA PHE A 120 14.00 -12.08 7.66
C PHE A 120 14.28 -12.29 9.14
#